data_AF-A0A520FAG2-F1
#
_entry.id   AF-A0A520FAG2-F1
#
_cell.length_a   1.000
_cell.length_b   1.000
_cell.length_c   1.000
_cell.angle_alpha   90.00
_cell.angle_beta   90.00
_cell.angle_gamma   90.00
#
_symmetry.space_group_name_H-M   'P 1'
#
loop_
_entity.id
_entity.type
_entity.pdbx_description
1 polymer ?
#
loop_
_entity_poly.entity_id
_entity_poly.type
_entity_poly.pdbx_seq_one_letter_code
_entity_poly.pdbx_strand_id
1 'polypeptide(L)'
;VDLGRINGRPFVNNASFGVYAEVVRSPAYRDDKTGTVLQMLPDLLAGQAGVPLVTRIGNVTVRNPQAVLVSNNPYGTSDLAGLSRRDRLDRGVLGAVTVSVANARQAVGLLRRANVRGLTQHTTTEVVVDADTRQTPVGVDGESLLLTTPVRCTIEPGALRIRVPRDRPGVRPAEPTVDWVRLRELAWHRQAASPRT
;
A
#
# COMPACT_ATOMS: atom_id res chain seq x y z
N VAL A 1 19.36 -5.72 -3.33
CA VAL A 1 17.95 -5.27 -3.21
C VAL A 1 17.89 -3.82 -3.62
N ASP A 2 16.73 -3.39 -4.06
CA ASP A 2 16.47 -2.01 -4.42
C ASP A 2 16.35 -1.14 -3.16
N LEU A 3 16.47 0.18 -3.36
CA LEU A 3 16.33 1.18 -2.32
C LEU A 3 15.35 2.26 -2.77
N GLY A 4 14.42 2.63 -1.91
CA GLY A 4 13.54 3.77 -2.16
C GLY A 4 14.23 5.10 -1.82
N ARG A 5 13.86 6.16 -2.54
CA ARG A 5 14.24 7.54 -2.22
C ARG A 5 13.00 8.39 -2.04
N ILE A 6 12.94 9.19 -0.98
CA ILE A 6 11.87 10.13 -0.69
C ILE A 6 12.46 11.53 -0.47
N ASN A 7 12.20 12.46 -1.39
CA ASN A 7 12.86 13.78 -1.42
C ASN A 7 14.39 13.69 -1.23
N GLY A 8 15.03 12.70 -1.88
CA GLY A 8 16.48 12.43 -1.80
C GLY A 8 16.92 11.59 -0.60
N ARG A 9 16.08 11.38 0.42
CA ARG A 9 16.38 10.54 1.59
C ARG A 9 16.13 9.06 1.28
N PRO A 10 16.98 8.13 1.74
CA PRO A 10 16.73 6.70 1.53
C PRO A 10 15.59 6.18 2.41
N PHE A 11 14.83 5.20 1.91
CA PHE A 11 13.94 4.35 2.70
C PHE A 11 13.97 2.91 2.16
N VAL A 12 13.92 1.93 3.06
CA VAL A 12 14.11 0.50 2.76
C VAL A 12 12.79 -0.25 2.66
N ASN A 13 11.78 0.17 3.41
CA ASN A 13 10.50 -0.53 3.53
C ASN A 13 9.38 0.27 2.87
N ASN A 14 8.95 1.37 3.49
CA ASN A 14 7.82 2.15 2.99
C ASN A 14 7.81 3.59 3.51
N ALA A 15 7.04 4.41 2.80
CA ALA A 15 6.62 5.73 3.19
C ALA A 15 5.09 5.80 3.17
N SER A 16 4.50 6.48 4.14
CA SER A 16 3.06 6.53 4.34
C SER A 16 2.56 7.92 4.61
N PHE A 17 1.37 8.26 4.07
CA PHE A 17 0.77 9.59 4.09
C PHE A 17 -0.68 9.54 4.57
N GLY A 18 -1.18 10.70 4.99
CA GLY A 18 -2.55 10.85 5.48
C GLY A 18 -2.73 10.13 6.82
N VAL A 19 -3.90 9.53 7.01
CA VAL A 19 -4.28 8.86 8.25
C VAL A 19 -3.24 7.81 8.69
N TYR A 20 -2.53 7.16 7.76
CA TYR A 20 -1.46 6.22 8.09
C TYR A 20 -0.25 6.90 8.75
N ALA A 21 0.17 8.09 8.31
CA ALA A 21 1.32 8.80 8.88
C ALA A 21 1.10 9.17 10.36
N GLU A 22 -0.15 9.43 10.73
CA GLU A 22 -0.53 9.74 12.11
C GLU A 22 -0.50 8.49 13.00
N VAL A 23 -0.86 7.33 12.45
CA VAL A 23 -0.83 6.04 13.16
C VAL A 23 0.59 5.57 13.50
N VAL A 24 1.59 5.87 12.67
CA VAL A 24 3.01 5.56 12.96
C VAL A 24 3.51 6.28 14.23
N ARG A 25 2.82 7.34 14.69
CA ARG A 25 3.10 7.99 15.98
C ARG A 25 2.57 7.22 17.19
N SER A 26 1.64 6.28 17.00
CA SER A 26 0.99 5.53 18.08
C SER A 26 1.83 4.34 18.56
N PRO A 27 2.03 4.15 19.87
CA PRO A 27 2.73 2.98 20.43
C PRO A 27 2.14 1.64 19.97
N ALA A 28 0.81 1.55 19.80
CA ALA A 28 0.11 0.33 19.39
C ALA A 28 0.49 -0.16 17.97
N TYR A 29 1.02 0.72 17.11
CA TYR A 29 1.50 0.37 15.77
C TYR A 29 2.86 -0.36 15.80
N ARG A 30 3.67 -0.22 16.85
CA ARG A 30 4.98 -0.90 16.94
C ARG A 30 4.84 -2.40 17.18
N ASP A 31 3.77 -2.81 17.83
CA ASP A 31 3.57 -4.19 18.28
C ASP A 31 2.87 -5.06 17.23
N ASP A 32 2.12 -4.47 16.29
CA ASP A 32 1.44 -5.21 15.23
C ASP A 32 1.50 -4.46 13.88
N LYS A 33 2.17 -5.09 12.90
CA LYS A 33 2.59 -4.42 11.66
C LYS A 33 1.45 -4.38 10.64
N THR A 34 1.13 -3.16 10.20
CA THR A 34 0.45 -2.80 8.94
C THR A 34 -1.01 -3.25 8.76
N GLY A 35 -1.37 -4.49 9.13
CA GLY A 35 -2.77 -4.98 9.12
C GLY A 35 -3.67 -4.21 10.08
N THR A 36 -3.11 -3.75 11.20
CA THR A 36 -3.78 -2.93 12.22
C THR A 36 -4.25 -1.59 11.67
N VAL A 37 -3.59 -1.03 10.64
CA VAL A 37 -4.00 0.28 10.10
C VAL A 37 -5.35 0.22 9.40
N LEU A 38 -5.61 -0.84 8.62
CA LEU A 38 -6.94 -1.04 8.05
C LEU A 38 -7.99 -1.24 9.13
N GLN A 39 -7.63 -1.88 10.25
CA GLN A 39 -8.53 -2.10 11.39
C GLN A 39 -8.85 -0.80 12.13
N MET A 40 -7.89 0.13 12.20
CA MET A 40 -8.04 1.44 12.84
C MET A 40 -8.64 2.52 11.91
N LEU A 41 -8.70 2.27 10.59
CA LEU A 41 -9.26 3.24 9.62
C LEU A 41 -10.64 3.78 10.01
N PRO A 42 -11.63 2.97 10.44
CA PRO A 42 -12.95 3.49 10.80
C PRO A 42 -12.90 4.56 11.90
N ASP A 43 -12.10 4.34 12.94
CA ASP A 43 -11.98 5.23 14.09
C ASP A 43 -11.21 6.51 13.73
N LEU A 44 -10.17 6.38 12.91
CA LEU A 44 -9.37 7.52 12.45
C LEU A 44 -10.17 8.43 11.50
N LEU A 45 -11.02 7.85 10.65
CA LEU A 45 -11.93 8.59 9.78
C LEU A 45 -13.04 9.32 10.55
N ALA A 46 -13.41 8.82 11.73
CA ALA A 46 -14.36 9.47 12.61
C ALA A 46 -13.76 10.69 13.34
N GLY A 47 -12.43 10.74 13.47
CA GLY A 47 -11.71 11.75 14.28
C GLY A 47 -11.08 12.91 13.51
N GLN A 48 -10.63 12.74 12.25
CA GLN A 48 -9.85 13.76 11.55
C GLN A 48 -10.11 13.80 10.04
N ALA A 49 -10.50 14.97 9.52
CA ALA A 49 -10.31 15.33 8.12
C ALA A 49 -8.85 15.77 7.93
N GLY A 50 -7.96 14.83 7.59
CA GLY A 50 -6.58 15.16 7.24
C GLY A 50 -6.49 16.10 6.03
N VAL A 51 -5.34 16.74 5.83
CA VAL A 51 -5.10 17.62 4.66
C VAL A 51 -5.37 16.84 3.37
N PRO A 52 -6.20 17.36 2.44
CA PRO A 52 -6.48 16.69 1.18
C PRO A 52 -5.20 16.38 0.40
N LEU A 53 -5.04 15.12 0.01
CA LEU A 53 -3.89 14.65 -0.76
C LEU A 53 -4.25 14.54 -2.24
N VAL A 54 -3.25 14.72 -3.11
CA VAL A 54 -3.31 14.35 -4.52
C VAL A 54 -2.11 13.45 -4.82
N THR A 55 -2.38 12.21 -5.21
CA THR A 55 -1.33 11.21 -5.45
C THR A 55 -1.25 10.88 -6.93
N ARG A 56 -0.06 11.07 -7.52
CA ARG A 56 0.27 10.60 -8.87
C ARG A 56 1.12 9.33 -8.78
N ILE A 57 0.65 8.27 -9.44
CA ILE A 57 1.27 6.95 -9.50
C ILE A 57 1.47 6.60 -10.97
N GLY A 58 2.63 6.94 -11.53
CA GLY A 58 2.82 6.91 -12.97
C GLY A 58 1.76 7.77 -13.68
N ASN A 59 0.94 7.14 -14.52
CA ASN A 59 -0.13 7.82 -15.26
C ASN A 59 -1.47 7.92 -14.49
N VAL A 60 -1.57 7.31 -13.31
CA VAL A 60 -2.80 7.33 -12.50
C VAL A 60 -2.75 8.49 -11.52
N THR A 61 -3.83 9.27 -11.43
CA THR A 61 -4.00 10.31 -10.40
C THR A 61 -5.16 9.94 -9.49
N VAL A 62 -4.89 9.83 -8.19
CA VAL A 62 -5.88 9.61 -7.15
C VAL A 62 -6.05 10.90 -6.35
N ARG A 63 -7.27 11.44 -6.32
CA ARG A 63 -7.61 12.67 -5.58
C ARG A 63 -8.26 12.32 -4.25
N ASN A 64 -7.88 13.06 -3.21
CA ASN A 64 -8.39 12.93 -1.86
C ASN A 64 -8.34 11.49 -1.29
N PRO A 65 -7.25 10.71 -1.48
CA PRO A 65 -7.11 9.48 -0.71
C PRO A 65 -6.93 9.81 0.77
N GLN A 66 -7.60 9.07 1.64
CA GLN A 66 -7.45 9.21 3.09
C GLN A 66 -6.12 8.64 3.58
N ALA A 67 -5.57 7.66 2.87
CA ALA A 67 -4.24 7.13 3.12
C ALA A 67 -3.53 6.72 1.84
N VAL A 68 -2.20 6.87 1.84
CA VAL A 68 -1.31 6.43 0.76
C VAL A 68 -0.15 5.68 1.38
N LEU A 69 0.19 4.52 0.81
CA LEU A 69 1.39 3.77 1.14
C LEU A 69 2.24 3.62 -0.11
N VAL A 70 3.48 4.08 -0.06
CA VAL A 70 4.50 3.86 -1.07
C VAL A 70 5.53 2.90 -0.50
N SER A 71 5.85 1.83 -1.21
CA SER A 71 6.67 0.74 -0.73
C SER A 71 7.82 0.44 -1.68
N ASN A 72 8.97 0.09 -1.11
CA ASN A 72 10.08 -0.46 -1.88
C ASN A 72 9.70 -1.88 -2.34
N ASN A 73 9.36 -2.02 -3.62
CA ASN A 73 8.72 -3.20 -4.20
C ASN A 73 7.29 -3.45 -3.69
N PRO A 74 6.38 -3.95 -4.55
CA PRO A 74 4.98 -4.19 -4.16
C PRO A 74 4.84 -5.33 -3.15
N TYR A 75 3.96 -5.14 -2.19
CA TYR A 75 3.42 -6.22 -1.37
C TYR A 75 2.57 -7.19 -2.20
N GLY A 76 2.51 -8.45 -1.77
CA GLY A 76 1.69 -9.46 -2.43
C GLY A 76 0.19 -9.13 -2.37
N THR A 77 -0.57 -9.60 -3.35
CA THR A 77 -2.01 -9.32 -3.51
C THR A 77 -2.91 -10.32 -2.76
N SER A 78 -2.34 -11.31 -2.08
CA SER A 78 -3.08 -12.46 -1.53
C SER A 78 -3.82 -12.19 -0.22
N ASP A 79 -3.56 -11.08 0.47
CA ASP A 79 -4.32 -10.71 1.65
C ASP A 79 -4.50 -9.19 1.78
N LEU A 80 -5.76 -8.75 1.79
CA LEU A 80 -6.13 -7.36 2.04
C LEU A 80 -6.17 -7.03 3.53
N ALA A 81 -6.15 -8.02 4.44
CA ALA A 81 -6.08 -7.80 5.88
C ALA A 81 -4.62 -7.74 6.40
N GLY A 82 -3.66 -8.04 5.54
CA GLY A 82 -2.24 -7.93 5.83
C GLY A 82 -1.50 -7.90 4.51
N LEU A 83 -0.91 -6.76 4.18
CA LEU A 83 -0.02 -6.63 3.03
C LEU A 83 1.01 -7.77 3.07
N SER A 84 0.75 -8.81 2.28
CA SER A 84 1.51 -10.05 2.28
C SER A 84 2.98 -9.76 2.08
N ARG A 85 3.84 -10.59 2.68
CA ARG A 85 5.29 -10.55 2.50
C ARG A 85 5.65 -10.19 1.04
N ARG A 86 6.63 -9.31 0.86
CA ARG A 86 7.18 -9.01 -0.46
C ARG A 86 7.91 -10.25 -0.98
N ASP A 87 7.46 -10.80 -2.09
CA ASP A 87 8.12 -11.97 -2.73
C ASP A 87 9.52 -11.61 -3.21
N ARG A 88 9.69 -10.35 -3.63
CA ARG A 88 10.91 -9.81 -4.22
C ARG A 88 11.17 -8.39 -3.73
N LEU A 89 12.45 -8.07 -3.62
CA LEU A 89 12.98 -6.76 -3.20
C LEU A 89 13.92 -6.17 -4.27
N ASP A 90 13.81 -6.66 -5.49
CA ASP A 90 14.73 -6.43 -6.60
C ASP A 90 13.97 -6.31 -7.94
N ARG A 91 12.71 -5.88 -7.92
CA ARG A 91 11.89 -5.68 -9.14
C ARG A 91 12.09 -4.30 -9.77
N GLY A 92 12.84 -3.39 -9.14
CA GLY A 92 13.12 -2.06 -9.65
C GLY A 92 11.90 -1.15 -9.74
N VAL A 93 10.85 -1.42 -8.95
CA VAL A 93 9.60 -0.64 -8.92
C VAL A 93 9.14 -0.38 -7.49
N LEU A 94 8.45 0.73 -7.30
CA LEU A 94 7.66 1.02 -6.11
C LEU A 94 6.32 0.30 -6.19
N GLY A 95 5.80 -0.15 -5.05
CA GLY A 95 4.39 -0.45 -4.88
C GLY A 95 3.67 0.74 -4.28
N ALA A 96 2.52 1.13 -4.84
CA ALA A 96 1.69 2.20 -4.33
C ALA A 96 0.29 1.68 -4.04
N VAL A 97 -0.21 1.96 -2.84
CA VAL A 97 -1.56 1.62 -2.40
C VAL A 97 -2.26 2.88 -1.92
N THR A 98 -3.48 3.12 -2.39
CA THR A 98 -4.32 4.24 -1.90
C THR A 98 -5.62 3.72 -1.33
N VAL A 99 -6.07 4.34 -0.23
CA VAL A 99 -7.38 4.11 0.35
C VAL A 99 -8.24 5.35 0.17
N SER A 100 -9.38 5.18 -0.49
CA SER A 100 -10.39 6.20 -0.78
C SER A 100 -11.76 5.73 -0.28
N VAL A 101 -12.14 6.16 0.92
CA VAL A 101 -13.44 5.85 1.55
C VAL A 101 -14.14 7.11 2.01
N ALA A 102 -15.46 7.15 1.78
CA ALA A 102 -16.29 8.30 2.13
C ALA A 102 -16.77 8.27 3.59
N ASN A 103 -16.75 7.11 4.26
CA ASN A 103 -17.24 6.94 5.64
C ASN A 103 -16.77 5.64 6.29
N ALA A 104 -16.96 5.53 7.61
CA ALA A 104 -16.62 4.36 8.42
C ALA A 104 -17.26 3.06 7.92
N ARG A 105 -18.50 3.09 7.40
CA ARG A 105 -19.17 1.90 6.85
C ARG A 105 -18.42 1.34 5.63
N GLN A 106 -17.94 2.21 4.74
CA GLN A 106 -17.12 1.79 3.60
C GLN A 106 -15.75 1.26 4.05
N ALA A 107 -15.13 1.86 5.08
CA ALA A 107 -13.90 1.35 5.68
C ALA A 107 -14.10 -0.06 6.28
N VAL A 108 -15.22 -0.30 6.98
CA VAL A 108 -15.58 -1.65 7.46
C VAL A 108 -15.84 -2.62 6.30
N GLY A 109 -16.39 -2.13 5.18
CA GLY A 109 -16.56 -2.93 3.97
C GLY A 109 -15.24 -3.39 3.33
N LEU A 110 -14.21 -2.53 3.35
CA LEU A 110 -12.85 -2.89 2.94
C LEU A 110 -12.28 -3.99 3.84
N LEU A 111 -12.40 -3.82 5.16
CA LEU A 111 -11.95 -4.80 6.15
C LEU A 111 -12.59 -6.18 5.97
N ARG A 112 -13.90 -6.20 5.71
CA ARG A 112 -14.67 -7.44 5.53
C ARG A 112 -14.53 -8.03 4.12
N ARG A 113 -13.66 -7.49 3.27
CA ARG A 113 -13.47 -7.87 1.86
C ARG A 113 -14.76 -7.79 1.03
N ALA A 114 -15.76 -7.07 1.51
CA ALA A 114 -17.05 -6.91 0.86
C ALA A 114 -17.04 -5.78 -0.17
N ASN A 115 -16.06 -4.86 -0.08
CA ASN A 115 -15.99 -3.70 -0.96
C ASN A 115 -14.54 -3.31 -1.28
N VAL A 116 -14.02 -3.77 -2.42
CA VAL A 116 -12.66 -3.42 -2.91
C VAL A 116 -12.59 -2.10 -3.68
N ARG A 117 -13.72 -1.43 -3.95
CA ARG A 117 -13.76 -0.22 -4.81
C ARG A 117 -13.02 0.99 -4.22
N GLY A 118 -12.71 0.97 -2.92
CA GLY A 118 -11.98 2.04 -2.23
C GLY A 118 -10.47 1.81 -2.10
N LEU A 119 -9.94 0.71 -2.65
CA LEU A 119 -8.52 0.40 -2.61
C LEU A 119 -7.97 0.33 -4.03
N THR A 120 -6.89 1.07 -4.30
CA THR A 120 -6.14 0.90 -5.55
C THR A 120 -4.72 0.46 -5.24
N GLN A 121 -4.20 -0.45 -6.06
CA GLN A 121 -2.82 -0.92 -5.98
C GLN A 121 -2.17 -0.83 -7.37
N HIS A 122 -1.02 -0.18 -7.42
CA HIS A 122 -0.28 0.05 -8.66
C HIS A 122 1.21 -0.13 -8.42
N THR A 123 1.95 -0.34 -9.50
CA THR A 123 3.43 -0.32 -9.48
C THR A 123 3.93 0.73 -10.46
N THR A 124 5.03 1.39 -10.11
CA THR A 124 5.63 2.48 -10.90
C THR A 124 7.07 2.70 -10.42
N THR A 125 7.89 3.41 -11.18
CA THR A 125 9.22 3.85 -10.73
C THR A 125 9.17 5.15 -9.92
N GLU A 126 8.08 5.90 -10.02
CA GLU A 126 7.87 7.17 -9.32
C GLU A 126 6.44 7.34 -8.80
N VAL A 127 6.33 7.79 -7.54
CA VAL A 127 5.09 8.28 -6.94
C VAL A 127 5.31 9.70 -6.44
N VAL A 128 4.37 10.59 -6.72
CA VAL A 128 4.37 11.96 -6.18
C VAL A 128 3.11 12.18 -5.36
N VAL A 129 3.28 12.58 -4.11
CA VAL A 129 2.18 12.91 -3.19
C VAL A 129 2.22 14.41 -2.93
N ASP A 130 1.15 15.09 -3.30
CA ASP A 130 0.94 16.51 -3.09
C ASP A 130 -0.11 16.74 -2.00
N ALA A 131 -0.04 17.90 -1.34
CA ALA A 131 -0.99 18.34 -0.34
C ALA A 131 -1.08 19.87 -0.35
N ASP A 132 -2.21 20.43 0.09
CA ASP A 132 -2.46 21.89 0.11
C ASP A 132 -1.74 22.61 1.28
N THR A 133 -0.58 22.11 1.67
CA THR A 133 0.27 22.66 2.73
C THR A 133 1.73 22.56 2.28
N ARG A 134 2.60 23.49 2.73
CA ARG A 134 4.04 23.48 2.38
C ARG A 134 4.78 22.24 2.85
N GLN A 135 4.32 21.63 3.94
CA GLN A 135 4.86 20.41 4.50
C GLN A 135 3.72 19.48 4.88
N THR A 136 3.98 18.18 4.79
CA THR A 136 3.01 17.14 5.16
C THR A 136 3.67 16.10 6.07
N PRO A 137 2.95 15.57 7.07
CA PRO A 137 3.42 14.44 7.87
C PRO A 137 3.60 13.18 7.00
N VAL A 138 4.75 12.53 7.15
CA VAL A 138 5.07 11.27 6.46
C VAL A 138 5.68 10.30 7.46
N GLY A 139 5.13 9.09 7.50
CA GLY A 139 5.80 7.96 8.17
C GLY A 139 6.80 7.35 7.20
N VAL A 140 8.09 7.33 7.50
CA VAL A 140 9.15 6.74 6.67
C VAL A 140 9.83 5.64 7.46
N ASP A 141 9.73 4.38 7.01
CA ASP A 141 10.28 3.20 7.68
C ASP A 141 9.91 3.05 9.17
N GLY A 142 8.77 3.63 9.58
CA GLY A 142 8.32 3.63 10.98
C GLY A 142 8.73 4.86 11.79
N GLU A 143 9.46 5.81 11.19
CA GLU A 143 9.77 7.11 11.78
C GLU A 143 8.81 8.19 11.27
N SER A 144 8.47 9.17 12.12
CA SER A 144 7.60 10.28 11.74
C SER A 144 8.39 11.51 11.33
N LEU A 145 8.19 11.98 10.09
CA LEU A 145 8.85 13.15 9.51
C LEU A 145 7.83 14.18 9.03
N LEU A 146 8.26 15.44 8.88
CA LEU A 146 7.58 16.46 8.09
C LEU A 146 8.39 16.72 6.83
N LEU A 147 7.79 16.49 5.66
CA LEU A 147 8.48 16.63 4.37
C LEU A 147 7.81 17.73 3.54
N THR A 148 8.64 18.50 2.81
CA THR A 148 8.18 19.53 1.88
C THR A 148 7.41 18.91 0.72
N THR A 149 6.25 19.48 0.42
CA THR A 149 5.40 19.07 -0.71
C THR A 149 5.86 19.76 -2.01
N PRO A 150 5.64 19.12 -3.18
CA PRO A 150 5.18 17.74 -3.33
C PRO A 150 6.28 16.75 -2.92
N VAL A 151 5.89 15.68 -2.22
CA VAL A 151 6.81 14.63 -1.80
C VAL A 151 7.00 13.63 -2.94
N ARG A 152 8.24 13.46 -3.39
CA ARG A 152 8.59 12.59 -4.52
C ARG A 152 9.29 11.33 -4.02
N CYS A 153 8.70 10.19 -4.32
CA CYS A 153 9.25 8.87 -4.08
C CYS A 153 9.75 8.25 -5.40
N THR A 154 10.98 7.76 -5.41
CA THR A 154 11.60 7.04 -6.54
C THR A 154 12.29 5.76 -6.07
N ILE A 155 12.70 4.90 -7.01
CA ILE A 155 13.39 3.64 -6.72
C ILE A 155 14.78 3.60 -7.36
N GLU A 156 15.76 3.11 -6.62
CA GLU A 156 17.13 2.80 -7.06
C GLU A 156 17.31 1.28 -7.15
N PRO A 157 17.26 0.69 -8.36
CA PRO A 157 17.40 -0.74 -8.52
C PRO A 157 18.76 -1.27 -8.06
N GLY A 158 18.78 -2.37 -7.30
CA GLY A 158 20.00 -3.07 -6.92
C GLY A 158 20.99 -2.30 -6.03
N ALA A 159 20.59 -1.17 -5.43
CA ALA A 159 21.47 -0.26 -4.70
C ALA A 159 22.15 -0.88 -3.46
N LEU A 160 21.55 -1.90 -2.84
CA LEU A 160 22.05 -2.49 -1.60
C LEU A 160 22.43 -3.96 -1.73
N ARG A 161 23.56 -4.33 -1.11
CA ARG A 161 23.93 -5.72 -0.82
C ARG A 161 23.62 -6.00 0.65
N ILE A 162 22.83 -7.04 0.90
CA ILE A 162 22.40 -7.39 2.26
C ILE A 162 23.12 -8.66 2.72
N ARG A 163 23.69 -8.62 3.91
CA ARG A 163 24.21 -9.82 4.59
C ARG A 163 23.04 -10.63 5.13
N VAL A 164 23.00 -11.90 4.78
CA VAL A 164 21.99 -12.86 5.25
C VAL A 164 22.66 -13.98 6.06
N PRO A 165 21.91 -14.68 6.94
CA PRO A 165 22.40 -15.89 7.58
C PRO A 165 22.89 -16.91 6.54
N ARG A 166 23.93 -17.68 6.88
CA ARG A 166 24.50 -18.71 5.98
C ARG A 166 23.46 -19.77 5.65
N ASP A 167 22.79 -20.28 6.68
CA ASP A 167 21.76 -21.30 6.57
C ASP A 167 20.37 -20.67 6.48
N ARG A 168 20.18 -19.77 5.51
CA ARG A 168 18.86 -19.18 5.30
C ARG A 168 17.92 -20.21 4.63
N PRO A 169 16.67 -20.34 5.10
CA PRO A 169 15.64 -20.97 4.30
C PRO A 169 15.56 -20.30 2.94
N GLY A 170 15.42 -21.08 1.87
CA GLY A 170 15.26 -20.55 0.51
C GLY A 170 14.10 -19.55 0.40
N VAL A 171 14.09 -18.76 -0.66
CA VAL A 171 12.96 -17.85 -0.93
C VAL A 171 11.73 -18.71 -1.20
N ARG A 172 10.68 -18.59 -0.38
CA ARG A 172 9.41 -19.26 -0.68
C ARG A 172 8.88 -18.71 -2.01
N PRO A 173 8.44 -19.57 -2.94
CA PRO A 173 7.83 -19.12 -4.18
C PRO A 173 6.65 -18.18 -3.88
N ALA A 174 6.47 -17.18 -4.73
CA ALA A 174 5.26 -16.37 -4.69
C ALA A 174 4.04 -17.27 -4.85
N GLU A 175 3.02 -17.10 -4.01
CA GLU A 175 1.73 -17.72 -4.27
C GLU A 175 1.18 -17.17 -5.58
N PRO A 176 0.64 -18.02 -6.48
CA PRO A 176 0.09 -17.55 -7.73
C PRO A 176 -0.99 -16.50 -7.46
N THR A 177 -0.95 -15.40 -8.22
CA THR A 177 -1.99 -14.36 -8.15
C THR A 177 -3.28 -14.93 -8.73
N VAL A 178 -4.15 -15.42 -7.85
CA VAL A 178 -5.48 -15.91 -8.23
C VAL A 178 -6.41 -14.71 -8.33
N ASP A 179 -6.82 -14.37 -9.55
CA ASP A 179 -7.88 -13.39 -9.78
C ASP A 179 -9.23 -14.04 -9.47
N TRP A 180 -9.67 -13.92 -8.22
CA TRP A 180 -10.91 -14.51 -7.73
C TRP A 180 -12.16 -13.92 -8.38
N VAL A 181 -12.09 -12.69 -8.89
CA VAL A 181 -13.20 -12.06 -9.63
C VAL A 181 -13.35 -12.76 -10.97
N ARG A 182 -12.25 -12.90 -11.71
CA ARG A 182 -12.22 -13.61 -12.99
C ARG A 182 -12.55 -15.10 -12.84
N LEU A 183 -12.14 -15.75 -11.76
CA LEU A 183 -12.52 -17.13 -11.45
C LEU A 183 -14.01 -17.30 -11.16
N ARG A 184 -14.64 -16.35 -10.46
CA ARG A 184 -16.11 -16.35 -10.29
C ARG A 184 -16.80 -16.16 -11.64
N GLU A 185 -16.38 -15.20 -12.45
CA GLU A 185 -16.96 -15.00 -13.79
C GLU A 185 -16.87 -16.26 -14.64
N LEU A 186 -15.70 -16.91 -14.69
CA LEU A 186 -15.51 -18.16 -15.42
C LEU A 186 -16.35 -19.33 -14.86
N ALA A 187 -16.53 -19.40 -13.54
CA ALA A 187 -17.35 -20.43 -12.90
C ALA A 187 -18.85 -20.24 -13.19
N TRP A 188 -19.34 -19.00 -13.19
CA TRP A 188 -20.73 -18.68 -13.52
C TRP A 188 -21.03 -18.87 -15.02
N HIS A 189 -20.09 -18.53 -15.91
CA HIS A 189 -20.28 -18.74 -17.36
C HIS A 189 -20.27 -20.21 -17.76
N ARG A 190 -19.59 -21.11 -17.02
CA ARG A 190 -19.67 -22.57 -17.26
C ARG A 190 -21.01 -23.18 -16.82
N GLN A 191 -21.69 -22.61 -15.84
CA GLN A 191 -23.01 -23.11 -15.39
C GLN A 191 -24.16 -22.72 -16.33
N ALA A 192 -24.01 -21.64 -17.12
CA ALA A 192 -25.00 -21.23 -18.10
C ALA A 192 -24.98 -22.05 -19.41
N ALA A 193 -23.98 -22.92 -19.61
CA ALA A 193 -23.76 -23.66 -20.85
C ALA A 193 -24.05 -25.17 -20.74
N SER A 194 -25.05 -25.56 -19.94
CA SER A 194 -25.66 -26.90 -20.05
C SER A 194 -27.06 -26.77 -20.69
N PRO A 195 -27.22 -27.08 -21.98
CA PRO A 195 -28.55 -27.23 -22.57
C PRO A 195 -29.17 -28.53 -22.05
N ARG A 196 -30.44 -28.42 -21.69
CA ARG A 196 -31.37 -29.49 -21.32
C ARG A 196 -31.44 -30.56 -22.42
N THR A 197 -31.38 -31.83 -22.03
CA THR A 197 -32.04 -32.94 -22.75
C THR A 197 -33.50 -33.01 -22.34
#